data_AF-A0A535TAK1-F1
#
_entry.id   AF-A0A535TAK1-F1
#
_cell.length_a   1.000
_cell.length_b   1.000
_cell.length_c   1.000
_cell.angle_alpha   90.00
_cell.angle_beta   90.00
_cell.angle_gamma   90.00
#
_symmetry.space_group_name_H-M   'P 1'
#
loop_
_entity.id
_entity.type
_entity.pdbx_description
1 polymer ?
#
loop_
_entity_poly.entity_id
_entity_poly.type
_entity_poly.pdbx_seq_one_letter_code
_entity_poly.pdbx_strand_id
1 'polypeptide(L)' 'MSEHPHYSTGGIGTISSGQQEHHDLQRGVPAVQVDHLRKAYGSLVAVNDVSFVTQRGEAFGFLGPNGAGKSTVVKI' A
#
# COMPACT_ATOMS: atom_id res chain seq x y z
N MET A 1 -49.25 50.38 -8.67
CA MET A 1 -47.80 50.58 -8.87
C MET A 1 -47.11 50.12 -7.59
N SER A 2 -46.69 48.86 -7.53
CA SER A 2 -45.88 48.32 -6.45
C SER A 2 -44.89 47.33 -7.06
N GLU A 3 -43.63 47.63 -6.88
CA GLU A 3 -42.48 46.88 -7.39
C GLU A 3 -42.35 45.56 -6.61
N HIS A 4 -42.21 44.45 -7.33
CA HIS A 4 -41.83 43.16 -6.75
C HIS A 4 -40.31 42.95 -6.94
N PRO A 5 -39.58 42.46 -5.92
CA PRO A 5 -38.12 42.37 -5.94
C PRO A 5 -37.62 41.31 -6.94
N HIS A 6 -36.50 41.61 -7.59
CA HIS A 6 -35.74 40.68 -8.42
C HIS A 6 -35.18 39.54 -7.57
N TYR A 7 -35.60 38.31 -7.85
CA TYR A 7 -34.95 37.12 -7.32
C TYR A 7 -33.61 36.94 -8.04
N SER A 8 -32.50 37.07 -7.31
CA SER A 8 -31.21 36.61 -7.79
C SER A 8 -31.28 35.09 -7.88
N THR A 9 -31.25 34.54 -9.10
CA THR A 9 -30.96 33.12 -9.33
C THR A 9 -29.60 32.83 -8.69
N GLY A 10 -29.62 32.28 -7.48
CA GLY A 10 -28.44 31.73 -6.82
C GLY A 10 -27.88 30.67 -7.75
N GLY A 11 -26.71 30.95 -8.32
CA GLY A 11 -26.00 30.02 -9.18
C GLY A 11 -25.90 28.67 -8.49
N ILE A 12 -26.18 27.63 -9.26
CA ILE A 12 -25.85 26.25 -8.92
C ILE A 12 -24.38 26.27 -8.54
N GLY A 13 -24.09 26.12 -7.25
CA GLY A 13 -22.75 25.89 -6.78
C GLY A 13 -22.28 24.59 -7.41
N THR A 14 -21.54 24.68 -8.51
CA THR A 14 -20.73 23.58 -9.01
C THR A 14 -19.81 23.22 -7.85
N ILE A 15 -20.12 22.14 -7.15
CA ILE A 15 -19.15 21.53 -6.25
C ILE A 15 -17.93 21.24 -7.12
N SER A 16 -16.90 22.07 -6.95
CA SER A 16 -15.58 21.78 -7.48
C SER A 16 -15.20 20.45 -6.84
N SER A 17 -15.21 19.39 -7.65
CA SER A 17 -14.71 18.06 -7.35
C SER A 17 -13.19 18.12 -7.10
N GLY A 18 -12.79 18.83 -6.06
CA GLY A 18 -11.40 19.21 -5.77
C GLY A 18 -10.79 18.45 -4.60
N GLN A 19 -11.41 17.37 -4.13
CA GLN A 19 -10.91 16.57 -3.01
C GLN A 19 -11.02 15.07 -3.30
N GLN A 20 -10.40 14.60 -4.37
CA GLN A 20 -10.14 13.17 -4.56
C GLN A 20 -8.72 12.90 -5.11
N GLU A 21 -7.72 13.70 -4.72
CA GLU A 21 -6.33 13.50 -5.19
C GLU A 21 -5.31 13.28 -4.06
N HIS A 22 -5.76 12.89 -2.86
CA HIS A 22 -4.85 12.62 -1.73
C HIS A 22 -4.59 11.14 -1.45
N HIS A 23 -5.23 10.20 -2.17
CA HIS A 23 -5.19 8.78 -1.81
C HIS A 23 -4.39 7.87 -2.77
N ASP A 24 -3.77 8.43 -3.81
CA ASP A 24 -3.13 7.63 -4.87
C ASP A 24 -1.61 7.53 -4.78
N LEU A 25 -0.95 8.37 -3.96
CA LEU A 25 0.51 8.35 -3.77
C LEU A 25 1.00 7.09 -3.05
N GLN A 26 0.13 6.38 -2.33
CA GLN A 26 0.50 5.14 -1.63
C GLN A 26 0.39 3.87 -2.48
N ARG A 27 -0.16 3.91 -3.70
CA ARG A 27 -0.27 2.71 -4.54
C ARG A 27 1.04 2.31 -5.22
N GLY A 28 1.97 3.25 -5.40
CA GLY A 28 3.23 3.02 -6.10
C GLY A 28 4.39 2.54 -5.21
N VAL A 29 4.28 2.70 -3.90
CA VAL A 29 5.34 2.28 -2.96
C VAL A 29 5.00 0.89 -2.43
N PRO A 30 5.86 -0.13 -2.62
CA PRO A 30 5.61 -1.46 -2.10
C PRO A 30 5.50 -1.43 -0.58
N ALA A 31 4.64 -2.30 -0.03
CA ALA A 31 4.47 -2.42 1.42
C ALA A 31 5.66 -3.16 2.05
N VAL A 32 6.21 -4.13 1.34
CA VAL A 32 7.42 -4.88 1.71
C VAL A 32 8.27 -5.06 0.45
N GLN A 33 9.55 -4.72 0.54
CA GLN A 33 10.56 -5.04 -0.47
C GLN A 33 11.75 -5.68 0.23
N VAL A 34 12.14 -6.85 -0.26
CA VAL A 34 13.27 -7.63 0.25
C VAL A 34 14.19 -7.94 -0.91
N ASP A 35 15.47 -7.61 -0.75
CA ASP A 35 16.51 -7.83 -1.75
C ASP A 35 17.64 -8.66 -1.15
N HIS A 36 17.96 -9.79 -1.79
CA HIS A 36 19.10 -10.65 -1.47
C HIS A 36 19.19 -11.08 0.00
N LEU A 37 18.05 -11.41 0.61
CA LEU A 37 17.99 -11.75 2.03
C LEU A 37 18.79 -13.03 2.32
N ARG A 38 19.75 -12.91 3.23
CA ARG A 38 20.51 -14.04 3.76
C ARG A 38 20.50 -14.03 5.27
N LYS A 39 20.19 -15.17 5.89
CA LYS A 39 20.23 -15.35 7.34
C LYS A 39 20.88 -16.68 7.69
N ALA A 40 21.87 -16.63 8.57
CA ALA A 40 22.52 -17.80 9.14
C ALA A 40 22.37 -17.82 10.67
N TYR A 41 22.32 -19.03 11.22
CA TYR A 41 22.40 -19.33 12.64
C TYR A 41 23.59 -20.27 12.86
N GLY A 42 24.71 -19.71 13.33
CA GLY A 42 25.97 -20.45 13.39
C GLY A 42 26.40 -20.93 11.99
N SER A 43 26.60 -22.24 11.83
CA SER A 43 26.94 -22.87 10.55
C SER A 43 25.74 -23.12 9.63
N LEU A 44 24.50 -23.00 10.12
CA LEU A 44 23.30 -23.25 9.34
C LEU A 44 22.85 -21.99 8.61
N VAL A 45 22.82 -22.01 7.28
CA VAL A 45 22.18 -20.96 6.48
C VAL A 45 20.69 -21.26 6.36
N ALA A 46 19.86 -20.50 7.08
CA ALA A 46 18.42 -20.67 7.11
C ALA A 46 17.70 -19.98 5.94
N VAL A 47 18.28 -18.88 5.44
CA VAL A 47 17.79 -18.17 4.25
C VAL A 47 19.02 -17.82 3.42
N ASN A 48 18.97 -18.13 2.12
CA ASN A 48 20.06 -17.83 1.21
C ASN A 48 19.53 -17.15 -0.05
N ASP A 49 19.77 -15.84 -0.15
CA ASP A 49 19.55 -15.06 -1.36
C ASP A 49 18.08 -15.02 -1.82
N VAL A 50 17.19 -14.58 -0.93
CA VAL A 50 15.75 -14.45 -1.23
C VAL A 50 15.40 -12.99 -1.52
N SER A 51 14.80 -12.74 -2.68
CA SER A 51 14.28 -11.42 -3.06
C SER A 51 12.78 -11.52 -3.40
N PHE A 52 11.98 -10.61 -2.87
CA PHE A 52 10.55 -10.52 -3.19
C PHE A 52 10.00 -9.12 -2.89
N VAL A 53 8.88 -8.79 -3.52
CA VAL A 53 8.14 -7.54 -3.31
C VAL A 53 6.69 -7.89 -3.02
N THR A 54 6.07 -7.19 -2.08
CA THR A 54 4.65 -7.31 -1.77
C THR A 54 4.02 -5.93 -1.75
N GLN A 55 2.98 -5.74 -2.56
CA GLN A 55 2.25 -4.48 -2.65
C GLN A 55 1.31 -4.30 -1.47
N ARG A 56 0.89 -3.06 -1.24
CA ARG A 56 -0.10 -2.75 -0.23
C ARG A 56 -1.44 -3.45 -0.56
N GLY A 57 -1.94 -4.25 0.39
CA GLY A 57 -3.19 -4.99 0.24
C GLY A 57 -3.04 -6.40 -0.36
N GLU A 58 -1.81 -6.81 -0.70
CA GLU A 58 -1.52 -8.18 -1.10
C GLU A 58 -1.24 -9.08 0.10
N ALA A 59 -1.66 -10.34 0.01
CA ALA A 59 -1.29 -11.38 0.96
C ALA A 59 -0.13 -12.20 0.39
N PHE A 60 0.97 -12.29 1.13
CA PHE A 60 2.14 -13.08 0.76
C PHE A 60 2.42 -14.15 1.83
N GLY A 61 2.77 -15.37 1.41
CA GLY A 61 3.01 -16.49 2.31
C GLY A 61 4.12 -17.41 1.82
N PHE A 62 4.86 -18.01 2.76
CA PHE A 62 5.91 -18.98 2.47
C PHE A 62 5.40 -20.41 2.68
N LEU A 63 5.62 -21.28 1.71
CA LEU A 63 5.31 -22.71 1.78
C LEU A 63 6.59 -23.55 1.72
N GLY A 64 6.65 -24.63 2.50
CA GLY A 64 7.80 -25.54 2.49
C GLY A 64 7.88 -26.41 3.74
N PRO A 65 8.76 -27.43 3.76
CA PRO A 65 8.91 -28.35 4.89
C PRO A 65 9.43 -27.66 6.15
N ASN A 66 9.33 -28.34 7.29
CA ASN A 66 9.91 -27.84 8.55
C ASN A 66 11.41 -27.61 8.40
N GLY A 67 11.89 -26.47 8.90
CA GLY A 67 13.29 -26.06 8.76
C GLY A 67 13.64 -25.29 7.47
N ALA A 68 12.71 -25.12 6.53
CA ALA A 68 12.97 -24.39 5.27
C ALA A 68 13.16 -22.85 5.40
N GLY A 69 13.30 -22.32 6.61
CA GLY A 69 13.55 -20.87 6.83
C GLY A 69 12.31 -19.96 6.80
N LYS A 70 11.08 -20.49 6.62
CA LYS A 70 9.83 -19.69 6.57
C LYS A 70 9.68 -18.69 7.72
N SER A 71 9.73 -19.19 8.96
CA SER A 71 9.62 -18.35 10.16
C SER A 71 10.84 -17.46 10.37
N THR A 72 11.97 -17.79 9.75
CA THR A 72 13.16 -16.92 9.75
C THR A 72 12.91 -15.70 8.90
N VAL A 73 12.33 -15.85 7.70
CA VAL A 73 12.01 -14.71 6.82
C VAL A 73 10.95 -13.79 7.45
N VAL A 74 9.91 -14.35 8.08
CA VAL A 74 8.82 -13.55 8.70
C VAL A 74 9.27 -12.74 9.93
N LYS A 75 10.38 -13.12 10.57
CA LYS A 75 10.87 -12.45 11.80
C LYS A 75 11.87 -11.33 11.55
N ILE A 76 12.39 -11.22 10.35
CA ILE A 76 13.37 -10.19 9.97
C ILE A 76 12.61 -8.91 9.66
#